data_AF-A0A2V9CEC5-F1
#
_entry.id   AF-A0A2V9CEC5-F1
#
_cell.length_a   1.000
_cell.length_b   1.000
_cell.length_c   1.000
_cell.angle_alpha   90.00
_cell.angle_beta   90.00
_cell.angle_gamma   90.00
#
_symmetry.space_group_name_H-M   'P 1'
#
loop_
_entity.id
_entity.type
_entity.pdbx_description
1 polymer ?
#
loop_
_entity_poly.entity_id
_entity_poly.type
_entity_poly.pdbx_seq_one_letter_code
_entity_poly.pdbx_strand_id
1 'polypeptide(L)'
;MRIDLEASRKVIHKALDVGITLFDTADIYGNRGGSESILGQVLGENRNRVVLATKFGGAMSEAATMKGASRRYIMSAAEASLKRLRTDWIDLYQIHFPDP
;
A
#
# COMPACT_ATOMS: atom_id res chain seq x y z
N MET A 1 12.12 6.21 -3.07
CA MET A 1 11.60 5.21 -4.03
C MET A 1 12.78 4.48 -4.67
N ARG A 2 12.67 3.16 -4.95
CA ARG A 2 13.74 2.41 -5.63
C ARG A 2 13.73 2.58 -7.16
N ILE A 3 12.54 2.70 -7.75
CA ILE A 3 12.31 2.89 -9.19
C ILE A 3 11.19 3.92 -9.37
N ASP A 4 11.08 4.54 -10.55
CA ASP A 4 10.06 5.53 -10.87
C ASP A 4 8.72 4.90 -11.30
N LEU A 5 7.74 5.74 -11.64
CA LEU A 5 6.41 5.32 -12.07
C LEU A 5 6.45 4.45 -13.34
N GLU A 6 7.25 4.83 -14.34
CA GLU A 6 7.25 4.14 -15.63
C GLU A 6 7.95 2.78 -15.55
N ALA A 7 9.05 2.68 -14.80
CA ALA A 7 9.67 1.41 -14.48
C ALA A 7 8.72 0.52 -13.64
N SER A 8 8.03 1.09 -12.64
CA SER A 8 7.06 0.34 -11.83
C SER A 8 5.89 -0.17 -12.67
N ARG A 9 5.39 0.64 -13.60
CA ARG A 9 4.31 0.28 -14.54
C ARG A 9 4.68 -0.96 -15.36
N LYS A 10 5.90 -1.01 -15.90
CA LYS A 10 6.40 -2.16 -16.65
C LYS A 10 6.43 -3.43 -15.79
N VAL A 11 6.90 -3.34 -14.55
CA VAL A 11 6.95 -4.49 -13.62
C VAL A 11 5.54 -4.98 -13.27
N ILE A 12 4.64 -4.06 -12.91
CA ILE A 12 3.26 -4.40 -12.51
C ILE A 12 2.50 -5.03 -13.68
N HIS A 13 2.55 -4.46 -14.89
CA HIS A 13 1.90 -5.07 -16.05
C HIS A 13 2.51 -6.43 -16.39
N LYS A 14 3.84 -6.57 -16.34
CA LYS A 14 4.46 -7.87 -16.57
C LYS A 14 4.02 -8.92 -15.54
N ALA A 15 3.84 -8.52 -14.28
CA ALA A 15 3.33 -9.40 -13.24
C ALA A 15 1.89 -9.86 -13.54
N LEU A 16 1.03 -8.94 -13.97
CA LEU A 16 -0.34 -9.26 -14.42
C LEU A 16 -0.34 -10.20 -15.63
N ASP A 17 0.51 -9.94 -16.64
CA ASP A 17 0.60 -10.74 -17.86
C ASP A 17 0.99 -12.21 -17.59
N VAL A 18 1.78 -12.46 -16.55
CA VAL A 18 2.22 -13.81 -16.16
C VAL A 18 1.35 -14.43 -15.06
N GLY A 19 0.23 -13.78 -14.71
CA GLY A 19 -0.77 -14.34 -13.79
C GLY A 19 -0.48 -14.14 -12.30
N ILE A 20 0.40 -13.21 -11.92
CA ILE A 20 0.57 -12.84 -10.50
C ILE A 20 -0.68 -12.06 -10.05
N THR A 21 -1.30 -12.54 -8.98
CA THR A 21 -2.53 -11.96 -8.43
C THR A 21 -2.34 -11.28 -7.07
N LEU A 22 -1.26 -11.55 -6.33
CA LEU A 22 -0.97 -10.89 -5.06
C LEU A 22 -0.01 -9.72 -5.25
N PHE A 23 -0.44 -8.53 -4.84
CA PHE A 23 0.38 -7.33 -4.78
C PHE A 23 0.46 -6.85 -3.33
N ASP A 24 1.65 -6.93 -2.75
CA ASP A 24 1.93 -6.55 -1.36
C ASP A 24 2.70 -5.21 -1.29
N THR A 25 2.26 -4.33 -0.41
CA THR A 25 2.89 -3.02 -0.16
C THR A 25 2.78 -2.62 1.32
N ALA A 26 3.12 -1.38 1.66
CA ALA A 26 2.95 -0.80 2.99
C ALA A 26 2.88 0.73 2.91
N ASP A 27 2.23 1.34 3.90
CA ASP A 27 2.15 2.80 4.05
C ASP A 27 3.53 3.47 4.04
N ILE A 28 4.53 2.88 4.69
CA ILE A 28 5.89 3.42 4.78
C ILE A 28 6.71 3.24 3.49
N TYR A 29 6.30 2.36 2.57
CA TYR A 29 7.10 2.07 1.38
C TYR A 29 7.11 3.23 0.39
N GLY A 30 8.29 3.46 -0.20
CA GLY A 30 8.42 4.45 -1.27
C GLY A 30 8.35 5.89 -0.78
N ASN A 31 9.10 6.23 0.27
CA ASN A 31 9.05 7.55 0.92
C ASN A 31 7.68 7.83 1.56
N ARG A 32 7.17 6.89 2.39
CA ARG A 32 5.92 7.05 3.15
C ARG A 32 4.69 7.25 2.26
N GLY A 33 4.45 6.28 1.38
CA GLY A 33 3.18 6.13 0.63
C GLY A 33 3.35 6.13 -0.89
N GLY A 34 4.57 6.29 -1.40
CA GLY A 34 4.82 6.29 -2.84
C GLY A 34 4.52 4.95 -3.49
N SER A 35 4.78 3.83 -2.81
CA SER A 35 4.49 2.50 -3.38
C SER A 35 2.98 2.26 -3.53
N GLU A 36 2.18 2.63 -2.53
CA GLU A 36 0.71 2.54 -2.60
C GLU A 36 0.15 3.46 -3.70
N SER A 37 0.66 4.70 -3.78
CA SER A 37 0.23 5.66 -4.80
C SER A 37 0.48 5.16 -6.22
N ILE A 38 1.64 4.54 -6.46
CA ILE A 38 1.99 3.96 -7.76
C ILE A 38 1.12 2.75 -8.06
N LEU A 39 0.96 1.82 -7.11
CA LEU A 39 0.09 0.65 -7.31
C LEU A 39 -1.34 1.06 -7.62
N GLY A 40 -1.92 1.99 -6.86
CA GLY A 40 -3.26 2.50 -7.09
C GLY A 40 -3.44 3.16 -8.46
N GLN A 41 -2.42 3.91 -8.91
CA GLN A 41 -2.44 4.51 -10.24
C GLN A 41 -2.30 3.48 -11.37
N VAL A 42 -1.50 2.43 -11.19
CA VAL A 42 -1.17 1.48 -12.27
C VAL A 42 -2.18 0.34 -12.38
N LEU A 43 -2.72 -0.16 -11.25
CA LEU A 43 -3.67 -1.28 -11.28
C LEU A 43 -4.94 -0.90 -12.04
N GLY A 44 -5.49 0.30 -11.82
CA GLY A 44 -6.68 0.78 -12.54
C GLY A 44 -7.80 -0.26 -12.54
N GLU A 45 -8.33 -0.60 -13.72
CA GLU A 45 -9.37 -1.61 -13.88
C GLU A 45 -8.95 -3.00 -13.41
N ASN A 46 -7.65 -3.34 -13.38
CA ASN A 46 -7.19 -4.65 -12.89
C ASN A 46 -7.32 -4.79 -11.36
N ARG A 47 -7.69 -3.73 -10.64
CA ARG A 47 -7.88 -3.76 -9.18
C ARG A 47 -8.83 -4.88 -8.73
N ASN A 48 -9.88 -5.18 -9.50
CA ASN A 48 -10.85 -6.23 -9.18
C ASN A 48 -10.34 -7.66 -9.44
N ARG A 49 -9.17 -7.83 -10.06
CA ARG A 49 -8.59 -9.13 -10.43
C ARG A 49 -7.40 -9.52 -9.56
N VAL A 50 -7.06 -8.70 -8.57
CA VAL A 50 -5.89 -8.89 -7.71
C VAL A 50 -6.28 -8.92 -6.23
N VAL A 51 -5.48 -9.63 -5.45
CA VAL A 51 -5.44 -9.52 -3.99
C VAL A 51 -4.44 -8.41 -3.65
N LEU A 52 -4.95 -7.32 -3.09
CA LEU A 52 -4.16 -6.17 -2.68
C LEU A 52 -3.92 -6.20 -1.17
N ALA A 53 -2.66 -6.45 -0.79
CA ALA A 53 -2.22 -6.45 0.60
C ALA A 53 -1.46 -5.15 0.92
N THR A 54 -1.77 -4.53 2.06
CA THR A 54 -0.96 -3.43 2.60
C THR A 54 -0.79 -3.54 4.10
N LYS A 55 0.18 -2.81 4.63
CA LYS A 55 0.58 -2.84 6.04
C LYS A 55 0.63 -1.45 6.63
N PHE A 56 0.37 -1.38 7.93
CA PHE A 56 0.46 -0.17 8.74
C PHE A 56 1.33 -0.38 9.98
N GLY A 57 1.66 0.69 10.67
CA GLY A 57 2.28 0.65 12.01
C GLY A 57 3.73 1.10 12.04
N GLY A 58 4.38 1.17 10.87
CA GLY A 58 5.64 1.90 10.72
C GLY A 58 5.46 3.40 10.90
N ALA A 59 6.56 4.11 11.18
CA ALA A 59 6.53 5.56 11.39
C ALA A 59 6.35 6.33 10.07
N MET A 60 5.15 6.87 9.87
CA MET A 60 4.78 7.71 8.73
C MET A 60 5.19 9.18 8.89
N SER A 61 5.56 9.60 10.10
CA SER A 61 6.18 10.89 10.38
C SER A 61 7.05 10.80 11.63
N GLU A 62 7.70 11.91 12.00
CA GLU A 62 8.38 12.02 13.30
C GLU A 62 7.38 12.16 14.46
N ALA A 63 6.11 12.47 14.17
CA ALA A 63 5.09 12.56 15.18
C ALA A 63 4.77 11.17 15.76
N ALA A 64 4.75 11.07 17.09
CA ALA A 64 4.42 9.84 17.79
C ALA A 64 3.00 9.31 17.51
N THR A 65 2.15 10.13 16.89
CA THR A 65 0.76 9.80 16.55
C THR A 65 0.59 9.05 15.23
N MET A 66 1.66 8.93 14.43
CA MET A 66 1.62 8.32 13.08
C MET A 66 2.45 7.04 13.02
N LYS A 67 2.28 6.15 14.02
CA LYS A 67 2.94 4.84 14.15
C LYS A 67 2.17 3.93 15.10
N GLY A 68 2.53 2.65 15.16
CA GLY A 68 1.99 1.65 16.09
C GLY A 68 0.61 1.12 15.70
N ALA A 69 -0.17 0.64 16.67
CA ALA A 69 -1.45 -0.04 16.49
C ALA A 69 -2.57 0.51 17.38
N SER A 70 -2.44 1.76 17.83
CA SER A 70 -3.58 2.45 18.46
C SER A 70 -4.79 2.47 17.52
N ARG A 71 -6.00 2.27 18.04
CA ARG A 71 -7.26 2.32 17.25
C ARG A 71 -7.32 3.55 16.36
N ARG A 72 -6.95 4.73 16.89
CA ARG A 72 -6.95 5.99 16.13
C ARG A 72 -6.03 5.91 14.92
N TYR A 73 -4.81 5.41 15.10
CA TYR A 73 -3.87 5.31 14.00
C TYR A 73 -4.31 4.27 12.96
N ILE A 74 -4.76 3.08 13.39
CA ILE A 74 -5.28 2.04 12.49
C ILE A 74 -6.33 2.61 11.53
N MET A 75 -7.36 3.29 12.06
CA MET A 75 -8.43 3.84 11.24
C MET A 75 -7.90 4.89 10.25
N SER A 76 -7.11 5.85 10.72
CA SER A 76 -6.55 6.91 9.87
C SER A 76 -5.58 6.38 8.81
N ALA A 77 -4.79 5.35 9.14
CA ALA A 77 -3.85 4.71 8.23
C ALA A 77 -4.59 3.94 7.14
N ALA A 78 -5.64 3.19 7.50
CA ALA A 78 -6.48 2.47 6.54
C ALA A 78 -7.13 3.43 5.54
N GLU A 79 -7.76 4.51 6.01
CA GLU A 79 -8.36 5.55 5.15
C GLU A 79 -7.32 6.19 4.22
N ALA A 80 -6.13 6.50 4.74
CA ALA A 80 -5.06 7.09 3.96
C ALA A 80 -4.51 6.12 2.90
N SER A 81 -4.38 4.83 3.25
CA SER A 81 -3.98 3.77 2.32
C SER A 81 -5.02 3.59 1.21
N LEU A 82 -6.32 3.52 1.52
CA LEU A 82 -7.40 3.44 0.53
C LEU A 82 -7.33 4.61 -0.46
N LYS A 83 -7.12 5.84 0.04
CA LYS A 83 -6.96 7.03 -0.80
C LYS A 83 -5.74 6.94 -1.73
N ARG A 84 -4.58 6.48 -1.24
CA ARG A 84 -3.37 6.31 -2.06
C ARG A 84 -3.55 5.18 -3.09
N LEU A 85 -4.16 4.08 -2.68
CA LEU A 85 -4.44 2.91 -3.51
C LEU A 85 -5.62 3.12 -4.49
N ARG A 86 -6.37 4.22 -4.37
CA ARG A 86 -7.49 4.59 -5.24
C ARG A 86 -8.53 3.48 -5.35
N THR A 87 -8.91 2.92 -4.21
CA THR A 87 -9.85 1.80 -4.11
C THR A 87 -10.63 1.91 -2.82
N ASP A 88 -11.81 1.29 -2.79
CA ASP A 88 -12.71 1.33 -1.63
C ASP A 88 -12.50 0.14 -0.68
N TRP A 89 -11.60 -0.80 -1.01
CA TRP A 89 -11.30 -1.95 -0.15
C TRP A 89 -9.83 -2.38 -0.22
N ILE A 90 -9.37 -3.04 0.86
CA ILE A 90 -8.08 -3.73 0.97
C ILE A 90 -8.38 -5.20 1.24
N ASP A 91 -7.77 -6.11 0.47
CA ASP A 91 -8.05 -7.55 0.59
C ASP A 91 -7.36 -8.16 1.82
N LEU A 92 -6.16 -7.67 2.15
CA LEU A 92 -5.42 -8.07 3.34
C LEU A 92 -4.75 -6.85 3.99
N TYR A 93 -5.18 -6.52 5.21
CA TYR A 93 -4.61 -5.41 5.98
C TYR A 93 -3.88 -5.93 7.22
N GLN A 94 -2.59 -5.62 7.33
CA GLN A 94 -1.69 -6.23 8.31
C GLN A 94 -1.01 -5.18 9.19
N ILE A 95 -0.77 -5.52 10.45
CA ILE A 95 0.19 -4.79 11.28
C ILE A 95 1.61 -5.15 10.82
N HIS A 96 2.42 -4.14 10.50
CA HIS A 96 3.76 -4.32 9.92
C HIS A 96 4.78 -4.78 10.98
N PHE A 97 4.61 -4.31 12.21
CA PHE A 97 5.45 -4.63 13.36
C PHE A 97 4.58 -4.74 14.61
N PRO A 98 4.87 -5.65 15.56
CA PRO A 98 4.19 -5.66 16.85
C PRO A 98 4.25 -4.29 17.54
N ASP A 99 3.17 -3.90 18.21
CA ASP A 99 3.08 -2.68 19.04
C ASP A 99 3.04 -3.12 20.52
N PRO A 100 4.15 -2.98 21.28
CA PRO A 100 4.26 -3.44 22.67
C PRO A 100 3.40 -2.68 23.68
#